data_AF-A0AAE5UD60-F1
#
_entry.id   AF-A0AAE5UD60-F1
#
_cell.length_a   1.000
_cell.length_b   1.000
_cell.length_c   1.000
_cell.angle_alpha   90.00
_cell.angle_beta   90.00
_cell.angle_gamma   90.00
#
_symmetry.space_group_name_H-M   'P 1'
#
loop_
_entity.id
_entity.type
_entity.pdbx_description
1 polymer ?
#
loop_
_entity_poly.entity_id
_entity_poly.type
_entity_poly.pdbx_seq_one_letter_code
_entity_poly.pdbx_strand_id
1 'polypeptide(L)'
;MNPHDFMQQVKILNYVSNHIKSQLSFYALETGEVKKVHFQRLIPIINRLLKTDRFKGIVQLLNEDSSETVAQQLLNLFSSLGEIAKLVEGYYLPLPERAIELPRSKELVFLSSTNKKTSTSSYIGLCSGYNSANDNIPTMTLNEWMPSIDVSEFLQIIKKSQPYEILDKPSQVFIPQKNRGWTEYKKIKDNNIREFIAKFNLAQGPVTYFWVHETRNKSNYYQIPNHYLDIAKFAIEKQDGINRIVDCLKINDEFFSVKFNQRIPLAEKKMLMLFALPENLYDPFRWIIPISHYEDFIYIVSRIGIKVPGLSSSKS
;
A
#
# COMPACT_ATOMS: atom_id res chain seq x y z
N MET A 1 7.13 -6.03 -19.24
CA MET A 1 5.99 -6.91 -19.57
C MET A 1 5.33 -6.43 -20.86
N ASN A 2 4.83 -7.30 -21.73
CA ASN A 2 4.04 -6.88 -22.91
C ASN A 2 2.70 -6.27 -22.43
N PRO A 3 2.27 -5.09 -22.93
CA PRO A 3 0.99 -4.48 -22.56
C PRO A 3 -0.23 -5.40 -22.69
N HIS A 4 -0.22 -6.32 -23.65
CA HIS A 4 -1.30 -7.30 -23.83
C HIS A 4 -1.42 -8.27 -22.64
N ASP A 5 -0.29 -8.84 -22.21
CA ASP A 5 -0.25 -9.79 -21.08
C ASP A 5 -0.65 -9.11 -19.77
N PHE A 6 -0.27 -7.84 -19.61
CA PHE A 6 -0.65 -7.01 -18.49
C PHE A 6 -2.17 -6.80 -18.39
N MET A 7 -2.82 -6.39 -19.48
CA MET A 7 -4.27 -6.19 -19.51
C MET A 7 -5.04 -7.49 -19.28
N GLN A 8 -4.49 -8.63 -19.71
CA GLN A 8 -5.04 -9.93 -19.41
C GLN A 8 -4.96 -10.24 -17.90
N GLN A 9 -3.84 -9.94 -17.24
CA GLN A 9 -3.71 -10.09 -15.78
C GLN A 9 -4.72 -9.24 -15.02
N VAL A 10 -4.89 -7.96 -15.38
CA VAL A 10 -5.92 -7.07 -14.80
C VAL A 10 -7.31 -7.70 -14.91
N LYS A 11 -7.69 -8.17 -16.12
CA LYS A 11 -9.00 -8.78 -16.35
C LYS A 11 -9.21 -10.04 -15.50
N ILE A 12 -8.18 -10.84 -15.32
CA ILE A 12 -8.22 -12.06 -14.50
C ILE A 12 -8.33 -11.70 -13.01
N LEU A 13 -7.56 -10.73 -12.50
CA LEU A 13 -7.66 -10.27 -11.11
C LEU A 13 -9.06 -9.75 -10.78
N ASN A 14 -9.62 -8.94 -11.67
CA ASN A 14 -10.98 -8.43 -11.51
C ASN A 14 -12.03 -9.55 -11.52
N TYR A 15 -11.82 -10.59 -12.34
CA TYR A 15 -12.68 -11.78 -12.31
C TYR A 15 -12.59 -12.52 -10.97
N VAL A 16 -11.38 -12.73 -10.44
CA VAL A 16 -11.16 -13.40 -9.15
C VAL A 16 -11.76 -12.58 -8.00
N SER A 17 -11.54 -11.27 -7.98
CA SER A 17 -12.14 -10.35 -7.00
C SER A 17 -13.66 -10.45 -6.99
N ASN A 18 -14.29 -10.37 -8.16
CA ASN A 18 -15.74 -10.47 -8.28
C ASN A 18 -16.25 -11.85 -7.87
N HIS A 19 -15.55 -12.93 -8.24
CA HIS A 19 -15.91 -14.27 -7.82
C HIS A 19 -15.90 -14.40 -6.28
N ILE A 20 -14.84 -13.91 -5.63
CA ILE A 20 -14.74 -13.93 -4.16
C ILE A 20 -15.90 -13.17 -3.52
N LYS A 21 -16.18 -11.95 -3.98
CA LYS A 21 -17.30 -11.13 -3.48
C LYS A 21 -18.65 -11.82 -3.68
N SER A 22 -18.90 -12.39 -4.86
CA SER A 22 -20.14 -13.13 -5.13
C SER A 22 -20.30 -14.36 -4.23
N GLN A 23 -19.24 -15.13 -4.00
CA GLN A 23 -19.27 -16.26 -3.06
C GLN A 23 -19.55 -15.79 -1.63
N LEU A 24 -18.90 -14.70 -1.21
CA LEU A 24 -19.10 -14.12 0.11
C LEU A 24 -20.55 -13.66 0.32
N SER A 25 -21.12 -12.95 -0.66
CA SER A 25 -22.52 -12.53 -0.63
C SER A 25 -23.48 -13.72 -0.64
N PHE A 26 -23.23 -14.74 -1.46
CA PHE A 26 -24.03 -15.96 -1.49
C PHE A 26 -24.07 -16.65 -0.12
N TYR A 27 -22.90 -16.90 0.49
CA TYR A 27 -22.82 -17.57 1.79
C TYR A 27 -23.37 -16.73 2.94
N ALA A 28 -23.27 -15.40 2.86
CA ALA A 28 -23.91 -14.52 3.82
C ALA A 28 -25.44 -14.69 3.76
N LEU A 29 -26.01 -14.67 2.55
CA LEU A 29 -27.47 -14.77 2.33
C LEU A 29 -28.06 -16.16 2.63
N GLU A 30 -27.32 -17.25 2.36
CA GLU A 30 -27.76 -18.63 2.61
C GLU A 30 -28.14 -18.88 4.08
N THR A 31 -27.61 -18.08 5.01
CA THR A 31 -27.85 -18.21 6.44
C THR A 31 -28.99 -17.34 6.99
N GLY A 32 -29.74 -16.65 6.11
CA GLY A 32 -30.98 -15.93 6.44
C GLY A 32 -30.82 -14.55 7.08
N GLU A 33 -29.59 -14.10 7.38
CA GLU A 33 -29.26 -12.77 7.90
C GLU A 33 -27.90 -12.32 7.33
N VAL A 34 -27.59 -11.01 7.30
CA VAL A 34 -26.26 -10.50 6.90
C VAL A 34 -25.20 -10.95 7.92
N LYS A 35 -24.73 -12.18 7.75
CA LYS A 35 -23.80 -12.84 8.65
C LYS A 35 -22.41 -12.94 8.05
N LYS A 36 -21.44 -12.91 8.96
CA LYS A 36 -20.03 -13.15 8.70
C LYS A 36 -19.80 -14.59 8.16
N VAL A 37 -18.94 -14.74 7.16
CA VAL A 37 -18.59 -16.03 6.54
C VAL A 37 -17.20 -16.46 6.97
N HIS A 38 -17.07 -17.67 7.50
CA HIS A 38 -15.78 -18.19 7.95
C HIS A 38 -14.88 -18.56 6.75
N PHE A 39 -13.58 -18.29 6.84
CA PHE A 39 -12.62 -18.53 5.75
C PHE A 39 -12.62 -19.98 5.25
N GLN A 40 -12.91 -20.95 6.12
CA GLN A 40 -12.97 -22.37 5.75
C GLN A 40 -14.02 -22.68 4.68
N ARG A 41 -15.06 -21.85 4.54
CA ARG A 41 -16.03 -21.97 3.44
C ARG A 41 -15.50 -21.38 2.13
N LEU A 42 -14.73 -20.30 2.21
CA LEU A 42 -14.25 -19.55 1.05
C LEU A 42 -13.00 -20.18 0.43
N ILE A 43 -12.00 -20.54 1.24
CA ILE A 43 -10.68 -21.02 0.78
C ILE A 43 -10.79 -22.21 -0.20
N PRO A 44 -11.57 -23.27 0.06
CA PRO A 44 -11.63 -24.42 -0.85
C PRO A 44 -12.17 -24.07 -2.24
N ILE A 45 -13.03 -23.06 -2.35
CA ILE A 45 -13.64 -22.65 -3.63
C ILE A 45 -12.67 -21.77 -4.40
N ILE A 46 -12.05 -20.81 -3.71
CA ILE A 46 -11.04 -19.93 -4.29
C ILE A 46 -9.84 -20.77 -4.77
N ASN A 47 -9.36 -21.72 -3.97
CA ASN A 47 -8.27 -22.61 -4.38
C ASN A 47 -8.66 -23.49 -5.58
N ARG A 48 -9.91 -23.96 -5.67
CA ARG A 48 -10.37 -24.70 -6.85
C ARG A 48 -10.37 -23.85 -8.11
N LEU A 49 -10.81 -22.58 -8.01
CA LEU A 49 -10.75 -21.64 -9.11
C LEU A 49 -9.31 -21.45 -9.61
N LEU A 50 -8.39 -21.15 -8.68
CA LEU A 50 -7.00 -20.79 -8.96
C LEU A 50 -6.14 -21.95 -9.50
N LYS A 51 -6.59 -23.20 -9.38
CA LYS A 51 -5.91 -24.38 -9.95
C LYS A 51 -5.99 -24.45 -11.48
N THR A 52 -6.89 -23.70 -12.10
CA THR A 52 -7.03 -23.70 -13.57
C THR A 52 -5.85 -22.96 -14.20
N ASP A 53 -5.30 -23.46 -15.32
CA ASP A 53 -4.17 -22.84 -16.03
C ASP A 53 -4.36 -21.36 -16.33
N ARG A 54 -5.62 -20.96 -16.57
CA ARG A 54 -6.03 -19.57 -16.77
C ARG A 54 -5.57 -18.61 -15.66
N PHE A 55 -5.40 -19.09 -14.42
CA PHE A 55 -5.07 -18.24 -13.26
C PHE A 55 -3.61 -18.31 -12.82
N LYS A 56 -2.76 -19.12 -13.49
CA LYS A 56 -1.33 -19.24 -13.15
C LYS A 56 -0.60 -17.91 -13.09
N GLY A 57 -0.88 -17.01 -14.03
CA GLY A 57 -0.29 -15.68 -14.07
C GLY A 57 -0.60 -14.80 -12.86
N ILE A 58 -1.72 -15.04 -12.15
CA ILE A 58 -2.06 -14.32 -10.91
C ILE A 58 -1.37 -14.92 -9.70
N VAL A 59 -1.25 -16.25 -9.65
CA VAL A 59 -0.53 -16.95 -8.59
C VAL A 59 0.91 -16.45 -8.51
N GLN A 60 1.56 -16.23 -9.66
CA GLN A 60 2.92 -15.70 -9.78
C GLN A 60 3.09 -14.26 -9.28
N LEU A 61 2.01 -13.48 -9.13
CA LEU A 61 2.08 -12.13 -8.58
C LEU A 61 2.09 -12.12 -7.05
N LEU A 62 1.81 -13.27 -6.42
CA LEU A 62 1.66 -13.42 -4.98
C LEU A 62 2.93 -14.02 -4.36
N ASN A 63 3.02 -14.03 -3.03
CA ASN A 63 4.21 -14.48 -2.33
C ASN A 63 4.25 -16.01 -2.27
N GLU A 64 5.07 -16.64 -3.11
CA GLU A 64 5.27 -18.09 -3.14
C GLU A 64 5.93 -18.63 -1.85
N ASP A 65 6.76 -17.82 -1.19
CA ASP A 65 7.46 -18.18 0.05
C ASP A 65 6.59 -18.01 1.31
N SER A 66 5.35 -17.58 1.16
CA SER A 66 4.42 -17.40 2.28
C SER A 66 3.89 -18.73 2.80
N SER A 67 3.74 -18.85 4.12
CA SER A 67 3.00 -19.96 4.73
C SER A 67 1.48 -19.85 4.50
N GLU A 68 0.99 -18.70 4.04
CA GLU A 68 -0.42 -18.50 3.68
C GLU A 68 -0.72 -19.06 2.28
N THR A 69 -1.82 -19.79 2.16
CA THR A 69 -2.34 -20.20 0.83
C THR A 69 -2.63 -18.99 -0.06
N VAL A 70 -2.55 -19.16 -1.38
CA VAL A 70 -2.88 -18.14 -2.38
C VAL A 70 -4.27 -17.50 -2.13
N ALA A 71 -5.29 -18.29 -1.81
CA ALA A 71 -6.62 -17.79 -1.48
C ALA A 71 -6.62 -16.86 -0.26
N GLN A 72 -5.84 -17.20 0.79
CA GLN A 72 -5.71 -16.39 1.99
C GLN A 72 -5.00 -15.06 1.70
N GLN A 73 -3.95 -15.08 0.85
CA GLN A 73 -3.26 -13.88 0.42
C GLN A 73 -4.20 -12.94 -0.36
N LEU A 74 -5.05 -13.48 -1.24
CA LEU A 74 -6.05 -12.70 -1.98
C LEU A 74 -7.15 -12.14 -1.07
N LEU A 75 -7.67 -12.94 -0.13
CA LEU A 75 -8.64 -12.46 0.86
C LEU A 75 -8.05 -11.34 1.73
N ASN A 76 -6.80 -11.48 2.16
CA ASN A 76 -6.09 -10.44 2.90
C ASN A 76 -5.87 -9.19 2.03
N LEU A 77 -5.49 -9.34 0.76
CA LEU A 77 -5.32 -8.24 -0.19
C LEU A 77 -6.61 -7.45 -0.37
N PHE A 78 -7.69 -8.12 -0.80
CA PHE A 78 -8.98 -7.48 -1.03
C PHE A 78 -9.58 -6.90 0.25
N SER A 79 -9.36 -7.54 1.40
CA SER A 79 -9.74 -6.95 2.67
C SER A 79 -8.96 -5.68 2.99
N SER A 80 -7.66 -5.67 2.70
CA SER A 80 -6.79 -4.52 2.96
C SER A 80 -7.11 -3.30 2.08
N LEU A 81 -7.76 -3.53 0.93
CA LEU A 81 -8.28 -2.52 0.01
C LEU A 81 -9.74 -2.12 0.33
N GLY A 82 -10.35 -2.76 1.34
CA GLY A 82 -11.74 -2.52 1.70
C GLY A 82 -12.76 -3.10 0.72
N GLU A 83 -12.39 -4.01 -0.19
CA GLU A 83 -13.39 -4.70 -1.03
C GLU A 83 -14.29 -5.61 -0.18
N ILE A 84 -13.74 -6.17 0.90
CA ILE A 84 -14.43 -6.99 1.92
C ILE A 84 -13.90 -6.64 3.32
N ALA A 85 -14.63 -6.93 4.38
CA ALA A 85 -14.13 -6.76 5.75
C ALA A 85 -13.63 -8.08 6.33
N LYS A 86 -12.40 -8.10 6.85
CA LYS A 86 -11.87 -9.19 7.68
C LYS A 86 -12.25 -8.90 9.14
N LEU A 87 -12.85 -9.89 9.78
CA LEU A 87 -13.25 -9.88 11.17
C LEU A 87 -12.31 -10.79 11.99
N VAL A 88 -12.47 -10.76 13.31
CA VAL A 88 -11.78 -11.68 14.22
C VAL A 88 -12.10 -13.14 13.91
N GLU A 89 -11.24 -14.04 14.38
CA GLU A 89 -11.45 -15.50 14.29
C GLU A 89 -11.66 -16.02 12.85
N GLY A 90 -11.06 -15.35 11.86
CA GLY A 90 -11.05 -15.84 10.48
C GLY A 90 -12.37 -15.65 9.72
N TYR A 91 -13.22 -14.73 10.18
CA TYR A 91 -14.47 -14.39 9.50
C TYR A 91 -14.29 -13.24 8.50
N TYR A 92 -15.12 -13.22 7.46
CA TYR A 92 -15.19 -12.16 6.46
C TYR A 92 -16.63 -11.68 6.27
N LEU A 93 -16.82 -10.41 5.90
CA LEU A 93 -18.12 -9.80 5.68
C LEU A 93 -18.13 -9.05 4.34
N PRO A 94 -19.19 -9.19 3.52
CA PRO A 94 -19.36 -8.34 2.34
C PRO A 94 -19.61 -6.89 2.79
N LEU A 95 -19.01 -5.93 2.11
CA LEU A 95 -19.20 -4.51 2.39
C LEU A 95 -20.17 -3.88 1.39
N PRO A 96 -20.91 -2.82 1.78
CA PRO A 96 -21.75 -2.09 0.85
C PRO A 96 -20.91 -1.39 -0.22
N GLU A 97 -21.52 -1.20 -1.39
CA GLU A 97 -20.94 -0.45 -2.49
C GLU A 97 -20.70 1.01 -2.09
N ARG A 98 -19.57 1.56 -2.55
CA ARG A 98 -19.13 2.93 -2.31
C ARG A 98 -18.06 3.32 -3.32
N ALA A 99 -17.77 4.61 -3.43
CA ALA A 99 -16.67 5.10 -4.26
C ALA A 99 -15.63 5.85 -3.44
N ILE A 100 -14.41 5.85 -3.97
CA ILE A 100 -13.32 6.73 -3.55
C ILE A 100 -13.11 7.76 -4.66
N GLU A 101 -13.14 9.04 -4.31
CA GLU A 101 -12.74 10.11 -5.22
C GLU A 101 -11.21 10.23 -5.26
N LEU A 102 -10.65 10.13 -6.47
CA LEU A 102 -9.22 10.38 -6.70
C LEU A 102 -8.88 11.87 -6.56
N PRO A 103 -7.72 12.20 -5.96
CA PRO A 103 -7.43 13.55 -5.48
C PRO A 103 -7.30 14.60 -6.59
N ARG A 104 -6.82 14.22 -7.79
CA ARG A 104 -6.55 15.14 -8.91
C ARG A 104 -7.52 14.94 -10.06
N SER A 105 -7.64 13.71 -10.56
CA SER A 105 -8.54 13.42 -11.70
C SER A 105 -10.01 13.55 -11.35
N LYS A 106 -10.36 13.46 -10.06
CA LYS A 106 -11.74 13.39 -9.56
C LYS A 106 -12.52 12.17 -10.06
N GLU A 107 -11.83 11.20 -10.66
CA GLU A 107 -12.46 9.92 -11.00
C GLU A 107 -12.87 9.17 -9.73
N LEU A 108 -14.02 8.52 -9.81
CA LEU A 108 -14.62 7.76 -8.72
C LEU A 108 -14.29 6.28 -8.89
N VAL A 109 -13.49 5.71 -8.00
CA VAL A 109 -13.15 4.28 -8.00
C VAL A 109 -14.15 3.51 -7.13
N PHE A 110 -14.91 2.60 -7.74
CA PHE A 110 -15.87 1.73 -7.05
C PHE A 110 -15.18 0.69 -6.19
N LEU A 111 -15.73 0.50 -4.99
CA LEU A 111 -15.39 -0.58 -4.08
C LEU A 111 -16.56 -1.52 -3.86
N SER A 112 -16.26 -2.80 -3.61
CA SER A 112 -17.20 -3.81 -3.13
C SER A 112 -18.36 -4.13 -4.09
N SER A 113 -18.36 -3.59 -5.31
CA SER A 113 -19.39 -3.87 -6.30
C SER A 113 -19.15 -5.20 -7.01
N THR A 114 -20.22 -5.96 -7.22
CA THR A 114 -20.22 -7.12 -8.12
C THR A 114 -20.70 -6.78 -9.53
N ASN A 115 -21.31 -5.60 -9.70
CA ASN A 115 -21.87 -5.12 -10.96
C ASN A 115 -20.87 -4.19 -11.64
N LYS A 116 -20.17 -4.70 -12.66
CA LYS A 116 -19.25 -3.89 -13.45
C LYS A 116 -20.03 -2.82 -14.22
N LYS A 117 -19.94 -1.56 -13.79
CA LYS A 117 -20.30 -0.42 -14.62
C LYS A 117 -19.00 0.16 -15.16
N THR A 118 -18.57 -0.29 -16.32
CA THR A 118 -17.36 0.27 -16.93
C THR A 118 -17.68 1.66 -17.46
N SER A 119 -16.97 2.67 -16.96
CA SER A 119 -16.73 3.92 -17.67
C SER A 119 -16.11 3.62 -19.06
N THR A 120 -16.06 4.64 -19.91
CA THR A 120 -15.39 4.57 -21.22
C THR A 120 -13.86 4.38 -21.12
N SER A 121 -13.27 4.42 -19.91
CA SER A 121 -11.83 4.27 -19.66
C SER A 121 -11.46 2.84 -19.19
N SER A 122 -10.30 2.35 -19.66
CA SER A 122 -9.74 1.06 -19.26
C SER A 122 -9.23 1.11 -17.81
N TYR A 123 -10.05 0.66 -16.86
CA TYR A 123 -9.64 0.51 -15.46
C TYR A 123 -8.56 -0.56 -15.28
N ILE A 124 -7.44 -0.22 -14.62
CA ILE A 124 -6.33 -1.15 -14.34
C ILE A 124 -5.99 -1.36 -12.87
N GLY A 125 -6.72 -0.73 -11.95
CA GLY A 125 -6.52 -0.94 -10.51
C GLY A 125 -7.05 -2.31 -10.03
N LEU A 126 -7.00 -2.51 -8.72
CA LEU A 126 -7.39 -3.77 -8.05
C LEU A 126 -8.80 -3.76 -7.44
N CYS A 127 -9.52 -2.65 -7.54
CA CYS A 127 -10.87 -2.49 -7.03
C CYS A 127 -11.93 -2.82 -8.10
N SER A 128 -13.19 -2.45 -7.86
CA SER A 128 -14.31 -2.90 -8.67
C SER A 128 -14.47 -2.18 -10.02
N GLY A 129 -13.71 -1.11 -10.27
CA GLY A 129 -13.76 -0.32 -11.50
C GLY A 129 -13.97 1.17 -11.23
N TYR A 130 -14.30 1.93 -12.28
CA TYR A 130 -14.73 3.32 -12.15
C TYR A 130 -16.25 3.44 -12.07
N ASN A 131 -16.74 4.48 -11.38
CA ASN A 131 -18.17 4.76 -11.31
C ASN A 131 -18.72 5.39 -12.58
N SER A 132 -19.88 4.90 -13.02
CA SER A 132 -20.69 5.61 -14.01
C SER A 132 -21.33 6.82 -13.33
N ALA A 133 -21.25 7.99 -13.95
CA ALA A 133 -21.62 9.30 -13.38
C ALA A 133 -23.07 9.43 -12.82
N ASN A 134 -23.93 8.42 -12.94
CA ASN A 134 -25.36 8.47 -12.61
C ASN A 134 -25.77 7.64 -11.38
N ASP A 135 -24.83 7.08 -10.60
CA ASP A 135 -25.16 6.29 -9.41
C ASP A 135 -25.05 7.12 -8.13
N ASN A 136 -26.15 7.19 -7.36
CA ASN A 136 -26.18 7.75 -6.00
C ASN A 136 -25.52 6.80 -4.99
N ILE A 137 -24.23 6.55 -5.14
CA ILE A 137 -23.45 5.75 -4.20
C ILE A 137 -22.63 6.60 -3.24
N PRO A 138 -22.50 6.20 -1.96
CA PRO A 138 -21.68 6.93 -0.99
C PRO A 138 -20.26 7.12 -1.50
N THR A 139 -19.78 8.37 -1.47
CA THR A 139 -18.46 8.75 -1.96
C THR A 139 -17.61 9.23 -0.79
N MET A 140 -16.36 8.78 -0.76
CA MET A 140 -15.36 9.14 0.25
C MET A 140 -14.15 9.75 -0.44
N THR A 141 -13.47 10.65 0.25
CA THR A 141 -12.13 11.09 -0.13
C THR A 141 -11.10 9.99 0.13
N LEU A 142 -9.95 10.10 -0.52
CA LEU A 142 -8.83 9.17 -0.34
C LEU A 142 -8.39 9.02 1.14
N ASN A 143 -8.42 10.12 1.90
CA ASN A 143 -8.02 10.15 3.31
C ASN A 143 -9.08 9.55 4.25
N GLU A 144 -10.37 9.65 3.90
CA GLU A 144 -11.44 9.00 4.66
C GLU A 144 -11.39 7.47 4.47
N TRP A 145 -11.08 7.01 3.25
CA TRP A 145 -10.95 5.59 2.97
C TRP A 145 -9.67 4.97 3.55
N MET A 146 -8.52 5.66 3.39
CA MET A 146 -7.22 5.22 3.89
C MET A 146 -6.57 6.34 4.71
N PRO A 147 -6.93 6.47 6.00
CA PRO A 147 -6.31 7.47 6.87
C PRO A 147 -4.80 7.22 6.97
N SER A 148 -4.00 8.14 6.44
CA SER A 148 -2.55 8.13 6.57
C SER A 148 -2.01 9.55 6.71
N ILE A 149 -0.95 9.70 7.50
CA ILE A 149 -0.24 10.96 7.65
C ILE A 149 0.83 11.10 6.58
N ASP A 150 1.06 12.31 6.11
CA ASP A 150 2.17 12.62 5.22
C ASP A 150 3.46 12.90 6.00
N VAL A 151 4.60 13.05 5.30
CA VAL A 151 5.90 13.35 5.93
C VAL A 151 5.86 14.67 6.72
N SER A 152 5.13 15.67 6.21
CA SER A 152 5.06 16.98 6.86
C SER A 152 4.26 16.91 8.16
N GLU A 153 3.14 16.21 8.14
CA GLU A 153 2.29 15.94 9.31
C GLU A 153 3.04 15.09 10.34
N PHE A 154 3.75 14.04 9.91
CA PHE A 154 4.60 13.24 10.81
C PHE A 154 5.64 14.09 11.53
N LEU A 155 6.34 14.97 10.80
CA LEU A 155 7.32 15.88 11.41
C LEU A 155 6.68 16.86 12.40
N GLN A 156 5.45 17.31 12.15
CA GLN A 156 4.72 18.15 13.09
C GLN A 156 4.32 17.37 14.36
N ILE A 157 3.90 16.11 14.22
CA ILE A 157 3.62 15.23 15.35
C ILE A 157 4.86 15.08 16.21
N ILE A 158 6.01 14.70 15.63
CA ILE A 158 7.27 14.55 16.37
C ILE A 158 7.69 15.85 17.08
N LYS A 159 7.57 17.01 16.42
CA LYS A 159 7.90 18.31 17.03
C LYS A 159 7.02 18.67 18.23
N LYS A 160 5.78 18.18 18.27
CA LYS A 160 4.82 18.42 19.36
C LYS A 160 4.86 17.34 20.44
N SER A 161 5.48 16.19 20.16
CA SER A 161 5.62 15.08 21.09
C SER A 161 6.55 15.43 22.26
N GLN A 162 6.23 14.89 23.43
CA GLN A 162 7.14 14.95 24.58
C GLN A 162 8.25 13.90 24.44
N PRO A 163 9.49 14.23 24.85
CA PRO A 163 10.57 13.26 24.84
C PRO A 163 10.38 12.22 25.95
N TYR A 164 10.72 10.98 25.63
CA TYR A 164 10.81 9.85 26.54
C TYR A 164 12.18 9.80 27.20
N GLU A 165 12.20 9.42 28.47
CA GLU A 165 13.43 9.03 29.16
C GLU A 165 13.71 7.56 28.87
N ILE A 166 14.85 7.28 28.23
CA ILE A 166 15.31 5.92 27.93
C ILE A 166 16.70 5.75 28.56
N LEU A 167 16.82 4.76 29.43
CA LEU A 167 18.08 4.42 30.11
C LEU A 167 18.95 3.46 29.29
N ASP A 168 18.31 2.65 28.45
CA ASP A 168 18.98 1.67 27.60
C ASP A 168 19.60 2.30 26.35
N LYS A 169 20.54 1.57 25.75
CA LYS A 169 21.11 1.93 24.44
C LYS A 169 20.36 1.22 23.32
N PRO A 170 20.17 1.88 22.16
CA PRO A 170 19.51 1.23 21.04
C PRO A 170 20.35 0.09 20.49
N SER A 171 19.66 -0.96 20.02
CA SER A 171 20.29 -2.11 19.39
C SER A 171 20.85 -1.75 18.00
N GLN A 172 20.03 -1.03 17.23
CA GLN A 172 20.33 -0.58 15.88
C GLN A 172 19.75 0.82 15.70
N VAL A 173 20.24 1.50 14.69
CA VAL A 173 19.78 2.82 14.27
C VAL A 173 19.56 2.83 12.77
N PHE A 174 18.61 3.64 12.33
CA PHE A 174 18.43 4.00 10.95
C PHE A 174 18.90 5.43 10.79
N ILE A 175 19.92 5.60 9.96
CA ILE A 175 20.51 6.88 9.63
C ILE A 175 20.11 7.28 8.21
N PRO A 176 19.96 8.58 7.92
CA PRO A 176 19.75 9.03 6.55
C PRO A 176 20.90 8.60 5.65
N GLN A 177 20.62 7.73 4.68
CA GLN A 177 21.62 7.29 3.71
C GLN A 177 20.95 6.67 2.47
N LYS A 178 21.71 6.49 1.37
CA LYS A 178 21.16 5.91 0.13
C LYS A 178 20.62 4.49 0.35
N ASN A 179 21.33 3.65 1.09
CA ASN A 179 20.93 2.28 1.41
C ASN A 179 20.13 2.20 2.73
N ARG A 180 18.83 1.88 2.67
CA ARG A 180 17.89 1.94 3.82
C ARG A 180 18.03 0.78 4.81
N GLY A 181 19.27 0.45 5.19
CA GLY A 181 19.59 -0.56 6.18
C GLY A 181 19.60 -0.02 7.62
N TRP A 182 19.37 -0.92 8.56
CA TRP A 182 19.67 -0.69 9.97
C TRP A 182 21.18 -0.87 10.21
N THR A 183 21.78 0.06 10.95
CA THR A 183 23.19 0.02 11.35
C THR A 183 23.28 -0.24 12.85
N GLU A 184 24.30 -0.97 13.31
CA GLU A 184 24.52 -1.17 14.75
C GLU A 184 24.90 0.17 15.42
N TYR A 185 24.28 0.48 16.56
CA TYR A 185 24.52 1.76 17.25
C TYR A 185 25.99 1.98 17.61
N LYS A 186 26.71 0.92 17.99
CA LYS A 186 28.15 0.99 18.33
C LYS A 186 29.03 1.49 17.19
N LYS A 187 28.60 1.36 15.93
CA LYS A 187 29.37 1.79 14.74
C LYS A 187 29.20 3.27 14.40
N ILE A 188 28.19 3.93 14.97
CA ILE A 188 27.83 5.31 14.60
C ILE A 188 27.86 6.30 15.76
N LYS A 189 28.04 5.82 17.00
CA LYS A 189 28.09 6.67 18.20
C LYS A 189 29.13 7.81 18.12
N ASP A 190 30.16 7.64 17.30
CA ASP A 190 31.26 8.61 17.15
C ASP A 190 31.11 9.47 15.87
N ASN A 191 30.05 9.27 15.07
CA ASN A 191 29.89 9.88 13.75
C ASN A 191 29.14 11.24 13.76
N ASN A 192 28.93 11.86 14.92
CA ASN A 192 28.25 13.17 15.07
C ASN A 192 26.87 13.27 14.37
N ILE A 193 26.11 12.18 14.34
CA ILE A 193 24.79 12.13 13.68
C ILE A 193 23.74 12.71 14.63
N ARG A 194 23.18 13.88 14.30
CA ARG A 194 22.23 14.60 15.17
C ARG A 194 20.81 14.08 15.14
N GLU A 195 20.41 13.44 14.05
CA GLU A 195 19.05 12.94 13.85
C GLU A 195 19.13 11.50 13.34
N PHE A 196 18.52 10.56 14.07
CA PHE A 196 18.41 9.17 13.62
C PHE A 196 17.14 8.51 14.18
N ILE A 197 16.76 7.37 13.64
CA ILE A 197 15.71 6.53 14.25
C ILE A 197 16.39 5.40 15.00
N ALA A 198 16.13 5.28 16.30
CA ALA A 198 16.61 4.23 17.15
C ALA A 198 15.64 3.04 17.18
N LYS A 199 16.19 1.82 17.18
CA LYS A 199 15.46 0.56 17.35
C LYS A 199 15.87 -0.10 18.65
N PHE A 200 14.90 -0.33 19.53
CA PHE A 200 15.09 -1.03 20.78
C PHE A 200 14.42 -2.42 20.72
N ASN A 201 15.19 -3.43 21.11
CA ASN A 201 14.67 -4.77 21.34
C ASN A 201 14.54 -4.92 22.87
N LEU A 202 13.34 -4.77 23.40
CA LEU A 202 13.09 -4.98 24.82
C LEU A 202 13.12 -6.50 25.09
N ALA A 203 13.74 -6.93 26.20
CA ALA A 203 13.99 -8.34 26.50
C ALA A 203 12.73 -9.23 26.47
N GLN A 204 11.54 -8.66 26.72
CA GLN A 204 10.25 -9.36 26.66
C GLN A 204 9.14 -8.51 26.00
N GLY A 205 9.49 -7.63 25.05
CA GLY A 205 8.53 -6.72 24.43
C GLY A 205 8.60 -6.68 22.91
N PRO A 206 7.58 -6.08 22.25
CA PRO A 206 7.68 -5.79 20.82
C PRO A 206 8.84 -4.82 20.59
N VAL A 207 9.41 -4.89 19.39
CA VAL A 207 10.40 -3.89 18.95
C VAL A 207 9.75 -2.51 18.98
N THR A 208 10.44 -1.55 19.59
CA THR A 208 10.02 -0.16 19.67
C THR A 208 10.98 0.75 18.92
N TYR A 209 10.44 1.81 18.33
CA TYR A 209 11.19 2.75 17.53
C TYR A 209 11.06 4.16 18.11
N PHE A 210 12.16 4.89 18.09
CA PHE A 210 12.20 6.27 18.58
C PHE A 210 12.89 7.14 17.56
N TRP A 211 12.33 8.31 17.30
CA TRP A 211 13.03 9.41 16.68
C TRP A 211 14.00 9.98 17.70
N VAL A 212 15.27 10.14 17.35
CA VAL A 212 16.29 10.64 18.27
C VAL A 212 16.86 11.93 17.74
N HIS A 213 16.75 12.98 18.55
CA HIS A 213 17.44 14.24 18.36
C HIS A 213 18.60 14.34 19.37
N GLU A 214 19.82 14.26 18.87
CA GLU A 214 21.04 14.35 19.67
C GLU A 214 21.56 15.79 19.72
N THR A 215 21.63 16.33 20.94
CA THR A 215 22.29 17.59 21.26
C THR A 215 23.64 17.28 21.92
N ARG A 216 24.51 18.29 22.06
CA ARG A 216 25.85 18.11 22.67
C ARG A 216 25.83 17.43 24.04
N ASN A 217 24.75 17.60 24.81
CA ASN A 217 24.69 17.17 26.21
C ASN A 217 23.58 16.14 26.49
N LYS A 218 22.70 15.87 25.52
CA LYS A 218 21.52 15.01 25.75
C LYS A 218 20.96 14.49 24.43
N SER A 219 20.49 13.24 24.44
CA SER A 219 19.61 12.68 23.42
C SER A 219 18.15 12.79 23.86
N ASN A 220 17.30 13.32 22.99
CA ASN A 220 15.86 13.36 23.18
C ASN A 220 15.21 12.28 22.31
N TYR A 221 14.43 11.39 22.92
CA TYR A 221 13.80 10.26 22.25
C TYR A 221 12.30 10.51 22.10
N TYR A 222 11.75 10.46 20.90
CA TYR A 222 10.31 10.63 20.66
C TYR A 222 9.76 9.33 20.09
N GLN A 223 8.79 8.71 20.77
CA GLN A 223 8.27 7.41 20.34
C GLN A 223 7.61 7.49 18.97
N ILE A 224 7.95 6.54 18.09
CA ILE A 224 7.35 6.37 16.78
C ILE A 224 6.41 5.16 16.87
N PRO A 225 5.09 5.33 16.65
CA PRO A 225 4.18 4.21 16.48
C PRO A 225 4.65 3.29 15.34
N ASN A 226 4.62 1.97 15.54
CA ASN A 226 5.17 1.00 14.56
C ASN A 226 4.62 1.18 13.14
N HIS A 227 3.34 1.54 13.02
CA HIS A 227 2.70 1.77 11.72
C HIS A 227 3.18 3.04 11.00
N TYR A 228 3.90 3.93 11.69
CA TYR A 228 4.55 5.12 11.13
C TYR A 228 6.06 4.96 10.89
N LEU A 229 6.63 3.77 11.09
CA LEU A 229 8.07 3.59 10.90
C LEU A 229 8.54 3.93 9.49
N ASP A 230 7.79 3.52 8.46
CA ASP A 230 8.22 3.76 7.08
C ASP A 230 8.12 5.24 6.70
N ILE A 231 7.05 5.94 7.13
CA ILE A 231 6.94 7.40 6.94
C ILE A 231 8.03 8.15 7.72
N ALA A 232 8.38 7.68 8.92
CA ALA A 232 9.46 8.25 9.72
C ALA A 232 10.82 8.16 9.00
N LYS A 233 11.11 7.01 8.38
CA LYS A 233 12.33 6.85 7.58
C LYS A 233 12.36 7.80 6.37
N PHE A 234 11.24 8.04 5.70
CA PHE A 234 11.18 9.05 4.63
C PHE A 234 11.34 10.47 5.19
N ALA A 235 10.75 10.76 6.35
CA ALA A 235 10.83 12.06 6.99
C ALA A 235 12.26 12.43 7.42
N ILE A 236 13.02 11.49 8.00
CA ILE A 236 14.39 11.73 8.42
C ILE A 236 15.36 11.92 7.26
N GLU A 237 15.16 11.15 6.18
CA GLU A 237 15.87 11.35 4.92
C GLU A 237 15.60 12.75 4.34
N LYS A 238 14.33 13.19 4.35
CA LYS A 238 13.95 14.53 3.86
C LYS A 238 14.59 15.64 4.68
N GLN A 239 14.66 15.50 6.01
CA GLN A 239 15.32 16.49 6.88
C GLN A 239 16.83 16.56 6.66
N ASP A 240 17.46 15.45 6.29
CA ASP A 240 18.88 15.38 5.93
C ASP A 240 19.15 15.78 4.46
N GLY A 241 18.14 16.29 3.74
CA GLY A 241 18.26 16.73 2.35
C GLY A 241 18.34 15.60 1.32
N ILE A 242 18.12 14.34 1.72
CA ILE A 242 18.05 13.20 0.82
C ILE A 242 16.72 13.23 0.10
N ASN A 243 16.75 13.67 -1.16
CA ASN A 243 15.59 13.64 -2.04
C ASN A 243 15.49 12.29 -2.75
N ARG A 244 14.41 11.56 -2.49
CA ARG A 244 14.10 10.32 -3.22
C ARG A 244 13.41 10.66 -4.54
N ILE A 245 13.75 9.90 -5.58
CA ILE A 245 13.23 10.06 -6.94
C ILE A 245 12.73 8.69 -7.40
N VAL A 246 11.64 8.70 -8.16
CA VAL A 246 11.10 7.53 -8.85
C VAL A 246 11.47 7.58 -10.33
N ASP A 247 11.87 6.44 -10.89
CA ASP A 247 12.15 6.36 -12.32
C ASP A 247 10.83 6.21 -13.07
N CYS A 248 10.55 7.08 -14.03
CA CYS A 248 9.34 7.06 -14.85
C CYS A 248 9.69 6.83 -16.32
N LEU A 249 9.01 5.89 -16.96
CA LEU A 249 9.24 5.51 -18.36
C LEU A 249 7.90 5.36 -19.07
N LYS A 250 7.63 6.19 -20.08
CA LYS A 250 6.44 6.04 -20.94
C LYS A 250 6.51 4.69 -21.68
N ILE A 251 5.42 3.92 -21.66
CA ILE A 251 5.33 2.64 -22.37
C ILE A 251 4.67 2.85 -23.74
N ASN A 252 3.52 3.51 -23.76
CA ASN A 252 2.74 3.84 -24.95
C ASN A 252 1.87 5.08 -24.65
N ASP A 253 0.90 5.40 -25.51
CA ASP A 253 0.04 6.58 -25.33
C ASP A 253 -1.03 6.42 -24.23
N GLU A 254 -1.18 5.23 -23.66
CA GLU A 254 -2.13 4.95 -22.59
C GLU A 254 -1.45 4.79 -21.22
N PHE A 255 -0.21 4.28 -21.18
CA PHE A 255 0.44 3.83 -19.94
C PHE A 255 1.88 4.32 -19.81
N PHE A 256 2.28 4.52 -18.55
CA PHE A 256 3.67 4.66 -18.15
C PHE A 256 4.01 3.65 -17.06
N SER A 257 5.28 3.28 -16.99
CA SER A 257 5.84 2.48 -15.91
C SER A 257 6.60 3.36 -14.93
N VAL A 258 6.55 2.98 -13.67
CA VAL A 258 7.37 3.59 -12.62
C VAL A 258 8.13 2.53 -11.84
N LYS A 259 9.36 2.85 -11.48
CA LYS A 259 10.20 2.01 -10.62
C LYS A 259 10.61 2.80 -9.39
N PHE A 260 10.11 2.38 -8.25
CA PHE A 260 10.60 2.85 -6.96
C PHE A 260 11.93 2.19 -6.66
N ASN A 261 12.83 2.94 -6.03
CA ASN A 261 14.12 2.41 -5.56
C ASN A 261 14.02 1.85 -4.13
N GLN A 262 12.92 2.12 -3.44
CA GLN A 262 12.65 1.69 -2.07
C GLN A 262 11.18 1.37 -1.91
N ARG A 263 10.85 0.49 -0.95
CA ARG A 263 9.45 0.24 -0.57
C ARG A 263 8.81 1.54 -0.07
N ILE A 264 7.64 1.85 -0.61
CA ILE A 264 6.76 2.92 -0.14
C ILE A 264 5.89 2.43 1.02
N PRO A 265 5.39 3.32 1.90
CA PRO A 265 4.55 2.89 3.01
C PRO A 265 3.25 2.24 2.52
N LEU A 266 2.67 1.40 3.39
CA LEU A 266 1.54 0.55 3.04
C LEU A 266 0.30 1.35 2.59
N ALA A 267 0.06 2.53 3.17
CA ALA A 267 -1.08 3.36 2.79
C ALA A 267 -0.95 3.84 1.34
N GLU A 268 0.18 4.44 0.97
CA GLU A 268 0.43 4.92 -0.39
C GLU A 268 0.47 3.76 -1.39
N LYS A 269 1.02 2.60 -1.02
CA LYS A 269 0.92 1.37 -1.81
C LYS A 269 -0.54 1.05 -2.16
N LYS A 270 -1.44 1.08 -1.18
CA LYS A 270 -2.87 0.78 -1.39
C LYS A 270 -3.58 1.88 -2.17
N MET A 271 -3.23 3.15 -1.96
CA MET A 271 -3.78 4.26 -2.73
C MET A 271 -3.41 4.15 -4.21
N LEU A 272 -2.17 3.74 -4.54
CA LEU A 272 -1.77 3.46 -5.93
C LEU A 272 -2.58 2.31 -6.52
N MET A 273 -2.85 1.25 -5.74
CA MET A 273 -3.65 0.09 -6.19
C MET A 273 -5.08 0.44 -6.62
N LEU A 274 -5.58 1.65 -6.32
CA LEU A 274 -6.88 2.11 -6.81
C LEU A 274 -6.92 2.31 -8.32
N PHE A 275 -5.80 2.71 -8.93
CA PHE A 275 -5.74 3.06 -10.36
C PHE A 275 -4.48 2.55 -11.07
N ALA A 276 -3.58 1.88 -10.37
CA ALA A 276 -2.36 1.28 -10.89
C ALA A 276 -2.24 -0.19 -10.50
N LEU A 277 -1.50 -0.97 -11.29
CA LEU A 277 -1.17 -2.35 -10.97
C LEU A 277 0.34 -2.53 -10.86
N PRO A 278 0.84 -3.13 -9.76
CA PRO A 278 2.24 -3.48 -9.69
C PRO A 278 2.55 -4.74 -10.49
N GLU A 279 3.79 -4.87 -10.99
CA GLU A 279 4.26 -6.13 -11.60
C GLU A 279 4.31 -7.31 -10.61
N ASN A 280 4.19 -7.02 -9.30
CA ASN A 280 4.17 -7.98 -8.21
C ASN A 280 3.31 -7.45 -7.06
N LEU A 281 2.37 -8.24 -6.51
CA LEU A 281 1.44 -7.77 -5.48
C LEU A 281 2.04 -7.80 -4.06
N TYR A 282 2.98 -8.71 -3.79
CA TYR A 282 3.57 -8.86 -2.45
C TYR A 282 4.67 -7.81 -2.19
N ASP A 283 5.58 -7.61 -3.15
CA ASP A 283 6.71 -6.67 -3.03
C ASP A 283 6.83 -5.73 -4.24
N PRO A 284 5.95 -4.71 -4.32
CA PRO A 284 5.79 -3.91 -5.54
C PRO A 284 6.82 -2.78 -5.64
N PHE A 285 7.88 -2.99 -6.42
CA PHE A 285 8.80 -1.92 -6.81
C PHE A 285 8.48 -1.29 -8.16
N ARG A 286 7.87 -2.07 -9.07
CA ARG A 286 7.52 -1.64 -10.42
C ARG A 286 6.01 -1.62 -10.58
N TRP A 287 5.51 -0.53 -11.16
CA TRP A 287 4.09 -0.28 -11.33
C TRP A 287 3.80 0.22 -12.73
N ILE A 288 2.63 -0.13 -13.24
CA ILE A 288 2.09 0.37 -14.48
C ILE A 288 0.87 1.22 -14.14
N ILE A 289 0.83 2.42 -14.72
CA ILE A 289 -0.13 3.47 -14.38
C ILE A 289 -0.69 4.05 -15.68
N PRO A 290 -2.00 4.33 -15.80
CA PRO A 290 -2.55 5.02 -16.96
C PRO A 290 -2.09 6.47 -16.95
N ILE A 291 -1.79 7.03 -18.11
CA ILE A 291 -1.34 8.42 -18.26
C ILE A 291 -2.40 9.41 -17.73
N SER A 292 -3.69 9.06 -17.81
CA SER A 292 -4.79 9.86 -17.22
C SER A 292 -4.65 10.06 -15.70
N HIS A 293 -3.92 9.20 -15.00
CA HIS A 293 -3.70 9.26 -13.54
C HIS A 293 -2.31 9.76 -13.14
N TYR A 294 -1.57 10.39 -14.06
CA TYR A 294 -0.24 10.91 -13.76
C TYR A 294 -0.26 11.91 -12.58
N GLU A 295 -1.24 12.80 -12.53
CA GLU A 295 -1.38 13.78 -11.44
C GLU A 295 -1.81 13.12 -10.11
N ASP A 296 -2.68 12.10 -10.15
CA ASP A 296 -3.05 11.32 -8.95
C ASP A 296 -1.83 10.57 -8.40
N PHE A 297 -1.00 10.01 -9.28
CA PHE A 297 0.26 9.37 -8.94
C PHE A 297 1.22 10.36 -8.26
N ILE A 298 1.44 11.54 -8.85
CA ILE A 298 2.27 12.60 -8.26
C ILE A 298 1.76 12.95 -6.86
N TYR A 299 0.44 13.15 -6.73
CA TYR A 299 -0.15 13.48 -5.43
C TYR A 299 0.22 12.43 -4.38
N ILE A 300 0.00 11.14 -4.65
CA ILE A 300 0.26 10.06 -3.68
C ILE A 300 1.74 9.99 -3.30
N VAL A 301 2.66 10.00 -4.27
CA VAL A 301 4.09 9.85 -3.95
C VAL A 301 4.70 11.11 -3.31
N SER A 302 4.12 12.28 -3.55
CA SER A 302 4.55 13.53 -2.92
C SER A 302 4.29 13.56 -1.41
N ARG A 303 3.26 12.85 -0.92
CA ARG A 303 2.96 12.70 0.52
C ARG A 303 4.15 12.13 1.30
N ILE A 304 4.89 11.22 0.66
CA ILE A 304 6.07 10.57 1.25
C ILE A 304 7.39 11.26 0.87
N GLY A 305 7.32 12.44 0.26
CA GLY A 305 8.49 13.25 -0.11
C GLY A 305 9.27 12.75 -1.32
N ILE A 306 8.70 11.85 -2.13
CA ILE A 306 9.32 11.41 -3.38
C ILE A 306 9.06 12.45 -4.47
N LYS A 307 10.11 12.82 -5.19
CA LYS A 307 10.03 13.69 -6.38
C LYS A 307 9.82 12.84 -7.63
N VAL A 308 8.96 13.34 -8.51
CA VAL A 308 8.68 12.73 -9.82
C VAL A 308 9.34 13.59 -10.89
N PRO A 309 10.31 13.07 -11.65
CA PRO A 309 10.84 13.77 -12.82
C PRO A 309 9.77 13.77 -13.93
N GLY A 310 9.80 14.76 -14.82
CA GLY A 310 8.89 14.78 -15.97
C GLY A 310 9.01 13.50 -16.81
N LEU A 311 7.91 13.07 -17.44
CA LEU A 311 7.89 11.88 -18.29
C LEU A 311 8.93 12.01 -19.42
N SER A 312 10.00 11.23 -19.33
CA SER A 312 10.99 11.15 -20.40
C SER A 312 10.46 10.21 -21.49
N SER A 313 10.56 10.64 -22.74
CA SER A 313 10.42 9.73 -23.87
C SER A 313 11.61 8.77 -23.84
N SER A 314 11.36 7.47 -23.67
CA SER A 314 12.39 6.47 -23.89
C SER A 314 12.84 6.58 -25.34
N LYS A 315 14.15 6.79 -25.55
CA LYS A 315 14.75 6.66 -26.89
C LYS A 315 14.45 5.25 -27.39
N SER A 316 13.74 5.19 -28.51
CA SER A 316 13.43 4.02 -29.33
C SER A 316 14.66 3.20 -29.67
#